data_AF-A0A1Q7S1N7-F1
#
_entry.id   AF-A0A1Q7S1N7-F1
#
_cell.length_a   1.000
_cell.length_b   1.000
_cell.length_c   1.000
_cell.angle_alpha   90.00
_cell.angle_beta   90.00
_cell.angle_gamma   90.00
#
_symmetry.space_group_name_H-M   'P 1'
#
loop_
_entity.id
_entity.type
_entity.pdbx_description
1 polymer ?
#
loop_
_entity_poly.entity_id
_entity_poly.type
_entity_poly.pdbx_seq_one_letter_code
_entity_poly.pdbx_strand_id
1 'polypeptide(L)'
;MNSLVLCLLTLALTGLVFGSAWVALRHHRYCRELKYNPRQNFALGVAPKSVEAISIVCDSTGFILPKLSANAVTVFLELHLQCTATGLVFDPSVEISWEAFCDKQFFERGVRGIRFLNLTRLIRAGAKAGTRVMLHGLRVAWVTGRTSLYVCHQSVRPDDRMLVVSPHPDDAELAAFGLYADTQATIVTVTAGDASDRYTGKNYGVQLTRAQVGRMRVLDSIIVPQIGGVPRENVLNLAYPDGRLSEMRASPTVDFNKRDKDAFDFDGLRRLNVSPLLRDGAECTWDSLVSDLAHILKLTRPTVIVLPDPWLDPHADHTATTMAVCEALRETNQQDGRFFLTSVHNRWSELIPLGPAGSGVPLPPRREGESPEMDGFYSHALSPERLTEKYLALEAMHDVRDLSGCAPQNLRSLGRKLCEIAGASIDGMGIPPTSLLRRAVRPDEVFWTISVAAAIRSAL
;
A
#
# COMPACT_ATOMS: atom_id res chain seq x y z
N MET A 1 -13.83 53.33 25.57
CA MET A 1 -14.25 51.93 25.73
C MET A 1 -14.86 51.32 24.46
N ASN A 2 -15.67 52.03 23.68
CA ASN A 2 -16.38 51.45 22.53
C ASN A 2 -15.49 51.00 21.35
N SER A 3 -14.39 51.72 21.04
CA SER A 3 -13.52 51.36 19.89
C SER A 3 -12.69 50.10 20.12
N LEU A 4 -12.27 49.84 21.36
CA LEU A 4 -11.51 48.64 21.72
C LEU A 4 -12.41 47.39 21.68
N VAL A 5 -13.63 47.51 22.22
CA VAL A 5 -14.64 46.44 22.19
C VAL A 5 -15.04 46.13 20.76
N LEU A 6 -15.27 47.16 19.92
CA LEU A 6 -15.57 46.97 18.51
C LEU A 6 -14.42 46.26 17.79
N CYS A 7 -13.17 46.71 17.96
CA CYS A 7 -12.00 46.07 17.36
C CYS A 7 -11.84 44.60 17.76
N LEU A 8 -12.03 44.28 19.05
CA LEU A 8 -12.00 42.91 19.55
C LEU A 8 -13.13 42.05 18.95
N LEU A 9 -14.34 42.60 18.81
CA LEU A 9 -15.45 41.92 18.15
C LEU A 9 -15.18 41.68 16.66
N THR A 10 -14.61 42.66 15.95
CA THR A 10 -14.25 42.48 14.53
C THR A 10 -13.18 41.41 14.36
N LEU A 11 -12.15 41.41 15.20
CA LEU A 11 -11.09 40.38 15.19
C LEU A 11 -11.66 38.99 15.51
N ALA A 12 -12.55 38.89 16.50
CA ALA A 12 -13.22 37.63 16.85
C ALA A 12 -14.10 37.11 15.70
N LEU A 13 -14.91 37.98 15.08
CA LEU A 13 -15.76 37.62 13.95
C LEU A 13 -14.91 37.20 12.73
N THR A 14 -13.83 37.93 12.46
CA THR A 14 -12.88 37.60 11.38
C THR A 14 -12.26 36.23 11.63
N GLY A 15 -11.79 35.97 12.85
CA GLY A 15 -11.24 34.66 13.23
C GLY A 15 -12.26 33.52 13.10
N LEU A 16 -13.53 33.76 13.45
CA LEU A 16 -14.60 32.77 13.31
C LEU A 16 -14.93 32.47 11.85
N VAL A 17 -14.96 33.49 10.98
CA VAL A 17 -15.17 33.31 9.54
C VAL A 17 -14.02 32.50 8.92
N PHE A 18 -12.78 32.89 9.17
CA PHE A 18 -11.62 32.18 8.63
C PHE A 18 -11.50 30.75 9.20
N GLY A 19 -11.76 30.57 10.50
CA GLY A 19 -11.78 29.25 11.12
C GLY A 19 -12.86 28.34 10.53
N SER A 20 -14.08 28.86 10.34
CA SER A 20 -15.18 28.10 9.73
C SER A 20 -14.89 27.74 8.27
N ALA A 21 -14.35 28.69 7.49
CA ALA A 21 -13.94 28.45 6.11
C ALA A 21 -12.83 27.39 6.03
N TRP A 22 -11.85 27.44 6.93
CA TRP A 22 -10.78 26.45 7.02
C TRP A 22 -11.31 25.06 7.36
N VAL A 23 -12.21 24.95 8.36
CA VAL A 23 -12.86 23.67 8.72
C VAL A 23 -13.67 23.12 7.57
N ALA A 24 -14.46 23.96 6.89
CA ALA A 24 -15.26 23.56 5.74
C ALA A 24 -14.37 23.07 4.59
N LEU A 25 -13.27 23.78 4.30
CA LEU A 25 -12.33 23.40 3.25
C LEU A 25 -11.62 22.08 3.57
N ARG A 26 -11.16 21.91 4.81
CA ARG A 26 -10.55 20.68 5.32
C ARG A 26 -11.49 19.48 5.23
N HIS A 27 -12.74 19.67 5.61
CA HIS A 27 -13.76 18.63 5.50
C HIS A 27 -14.07 18.30 4.03
N HIS A 28 -14.28 19.32 3.20
CA HIS A 28 -14.60 19.16 1.79
C HIS A 28 -13.49 18.41 1.02
N ARG A 29 -12.21 18.79 1.22
CA ARG A 29 -11.08 18.10 0.60
C ARG A 29 -10.99 16.64 1.04
N TYR A 30 -11.13 16.37 2.33
CA TYR A 30 -11.10 15.00 2.84
C TYR A 30 -12.21 14.13 2.22
N CYS A 31 -13.45 14.64 2.13
CA CYS A 31 -14.56 13.91 1.52
C CYS A 31 -14.39 13.64 0.01
N ARG A 32 -13.59 14.45 -0.70
CA ARG A 32 -13.28 14.19 -2.12
C ARG A 32 -12.32 13.00 -2.29
N GLU A 33 -11.43 12.80 -1.34
CA GLU A 33 -10.44 11.72 -1.35
C GLU A 33 -11.00 10.41 -0.76
N LEU A 34 -12.02 10.49 0.09
CA LEU A 34 -12.66 9.33 0.73
C LEU A 34 -13.95 8.93 -0.02
N LYS A 35 -13.86 7.97 -0.94
CA LYS A 35 -14.99 7.49 -1.76
C LYS A 35 -15.87 6.47 -1.04
N TYR A 36 -15.94 6.53 0.29
CA TYR A 36 -16.75 5.65 1.12
C TYR A 36 -17.25 6.33 2.39
N ASN A 37 -18.30 5.76 3.00
CA ASN A 37 -18.85 6.27 4.25
C ASN A 37 -18.01 5.75 5.43
N PRO A 38 -17.33 6.63 6.21
CA PRO A 38 -16.49 6.23 7.34
C PRO A 38 -17.28 5.62 8.51
N ARG A 39 -18.62 5.75 8.51
CA ARG A 39 -19.52 5.15 9.50
C ARG A 39 -19.91 3.71 9.19
N GLN A 40 -19.47 3.16 8.05
CA GLN A 40 -19.70 1.75 7.75
C GLN A 40 -18.73 0.87 8.56
N ASN A 41 -19.20 -0.31 8.95
CA ASN A 41 -18.35 -1.34 9.54
C ASN A 41 -17.41 -1.89 8.47
N PHE A 42 -16.17 -2.16 8.85
CA PHE A 42 -15.30 -2.99 8.03
C PHE A 42 -15.65 -4.45 8.27
N ALA A 43 -15.65 -5.23 7.19
CA ALA A 43 -15.71 -6.67 7.28
C ALA A 43 -14.31 -7.20 7.58
N LEU A 44 -14.23 -8.24 8.40
CA LEU A 44 -12.98 -9.00 8.52
C LEU A 44 -12.66 -9.69 7.18
N GLY A 45 -13.64 -10.06 6.36
CA GLY A 45 -13.39 -10.53 4.99
C GLY A 45 -12.64 -11.87 4.89
N VAL A 46 -12.54 -12.63 5.98
CA VAL A 46 -11.91 -13.96 6.03
C VAL A 46 -12.92 -15.05 6.31
N ALA A 47 -12.64 -16.25 5.80
CA ALA A 47 -13.44 -17.43 6.12
C ALA A 47 -13.40 -17.71 7.65
N PRO A 48 -14.53 -18.02 8.32
CA PRO A 48 -14.56 -18.21 9.77
C PRO A 48 -13.63 -19.29 10.34
N LYS A 49 -13.14 -20.21 9.50
CA LYS A 49 -12.23 -21.30 9.91
C LYS A 49 -10.75 -20.97 9.74
N SER A 50 -10.40 -19.88 9.06
CA SER A 50 -9.02 -19.58 8.68
C SER A 50 -8.27 -18.70 9.68
N VAL A 51 -9.01 -18.04 10.59
CA VAL A 51 -8.48 -17.14 11.62
C VAL A 51 -9.05 -17.51 12.97
N GLU A 52 -8.19 -17.62 13.98
CA GLU A 52 -8.60 -17.86 15.37
C GLU A 52 -9.18 -16.57 15.97
N ALA A 53 -10.39 -16.63 16.52
CA ALA A 53 -11.03 -15.50 17.20
C ALA A 53 -11.08 -15.74 18.72
N ILE A 54 -10.36 -14.91 19.48
CA ILE A 54 -10.29 -14.98 20.94
C ILE A 54 -11.13 -13.86 21.54
N SER A 55 -12.17 -14.20 22.29
CA SER A 55 -13.00 -13.22 22.98
C SER A 55 -12.24 -12.61 24.16
N ILE A 56 -12.17 -11.29 24.20
CA ILE A 56 -11.56 -10.51 25.28
C ILE A 56 -12.52 -9.42 25.78
N VAL A 57 -12.17 -8.80 26.91
CA VAL A 57 -12.84 -7.58 27.40
C VAL A 57 -11.89 -6.40 27.20
N CYS A 58 -12.35 -5.39 26.45
CA CYS A 58 -11.65 -4.12 26.29
C CYS A 58 -12.43 -3.03 27.02
N ASP A 59 -11.82 -2.41 28.02
CA ASP A 59 -12.36 -1.26 28.73
C ASP A 59 -11.87 0.05 28.09
N SER A 60 -12.15 1.20 28.72
CA SER A 60 -11.83 2.54 28.19
C SER A 60 -10.33 2.86 28.16
N THR A 61 -9.49 2.02 28.76
CA THR A 61 -8.04 2.21 28.84
C THR A 61 -7.25 1.11 28.13
N GLY A 62 -7.91 0.08 27.60
CA GLY A 62 -7.27 -1.04 26.90
C GLY A 62 -7.79 -2.42 27.35
N PHE A 63 -6.92 -3.43 27.31
CA PHE A 63 -7.30 -4.82 27.57
C PHE A 63 -6.15 -5.63 28.20
N ILE A 64 -6.47 -6.82 28.74
CA ILE A 64 -5.46 -7.81 29.16
C ILE A 64 -5.20 -8.76 27.99
N LEU A 65 -3.95 -8.89 27.57
CA LEU A 65 -3.56 -9.77 26.48
C LEU A 65 -3.84 -11.24 26.88
N PRO A 66 -4.69 -11.99 26.16
CA PRO A 66 -4.93 -13.39 26.47
C PRO A 66 -3.73 -14.26 26.08
N LYS A 67 -3.78 -15.54 26.46
CA LYS A 67 -2.84 -16.52 25.93
C LYS A 67 -3.13 -16.72 24.44
N LEU A 68 -2.16 -16.36 23.61
CA LEU A 68 -2.19 -16.63 22.18
C LEU A 68 -1.70 -18.06 21.91
N SER A 69 -2.13 -18.62 20.78
CA SER A 69 -1.60 -19.87 20.24
C SER A 69 -0.11 -19.74 19.92
N ALA A 70 0.64 -20.85 20.04
CA ALA A 70 2.10 -20.85 19.92
C ALA A 70 2.60 -20.44 18.51
N ASN A 71 1.73 -20.58 17.51
CA ASN A 71 1.95 -20.22 16.11
C ASN A 71 1.21 -18.92 15.73
N ALA A 72 0.88 -18.05 16.68
CA ALA A 72 0.34 -16.74 16.39
C ALA A 72 1.39 -15.89 15.66
N VAL A 73 1.07 -15.43 14.45
CA VAL A 73 1.98 -14.61 13.63
C VAL A 73 1.48 -13.18 13.53
N THR A 74 0.24 -13.01 13.11
CA THR A 74 -0.40 -11.70 12.91
C THR A 74 -1.60 -11.59 13.83
N VAL A 75 -1.76 -10.46 14.51
CA VAL A 75 -2.83 -10.24 15.49
C VAL A 75 -3.51 -8.91 15.24
N PHE A 76 -4.83 -8.92 15.14
CA PHE A 76 -5.66 -7.73 15.04
C PHE A 76 -6.70 -7.69 16.16
N LEU A 77 -6.95 -6.50 16.71
CA LEU A 77 -8.00 -6.24 17.68
C LEU A 77 -9.19 -5.55 17.02
N GLU A 78 -10.36 -6.15 17.13
CA GLU A 78 -11.60 -5.48 16.74
C GLU A 78 -11.97 -4.38 17.73
N LEU A 79 -12.24 -3.19 17.21
CA LEU A 79 -12.76 -2.07 17.97
C LEU A 79 -13.96 -1.46 17.25
N HIS A 80 -15.06 -1.25 17.96
CA HIS A 80 -16.14 -0.39 17.51
C HIS A 80 -15.80 1.06 17.86
N LEU A 81 -15.19 1.76 16.91
CA LEU A 81 -14.72 3.14 17.08
C LEU A 81 -15.86 4.15 16.98
N GLN A 82 -15.72 5.25 17.70
CA GLN A 82 -16.60 6.42 17.68
C GLN A 82 -15.75 7.70 17.73
N CYS A 83 -15.75 8.48 16.66
CA CYS A 83 -15.04 9.76 16.62
C CYS A 83 -15.62 10.76 17.65
N THR A 84 -14.77 11.60 18.22
CA THR A 84 -15.23 12.78 18.99
C THR A 84 -15.65 13.90 18.04
N ALA A 85 -16.21 15.00 18.58
CA ALA A 85 -16.53 16.18 17.77
C ALA A 85 -15.30 16.74 17.02
N THR A 86 -14.12 16.74 17.65
CA THR A 86 -12.87 17.16 17.02
C THR A 86 -12.36 16.14 15.99
N GLY A 87 -12.74 14.86 16.10
CA GLY A 87 -12.46 13.80 15.13
C GLY A 87 -13.23 13.91 13.81
N LEU A 88 -14.16 14.85 13.69
CA LEU A 88 -14.79 15.20 12.41
C LEU A 88 -13.87 16.06 11.53
N VAL A 89 -12.97 16.81 12.17
CA VAL A 89 -12.08 17.78 11.50
C VAL A 89 -10.64 17.28 11.48
N PHE A 90 -10.17 16.73 12.59
CA PHE A 90 -8.78 16.29 12.76
C PHE A 90 -8.67 14.77 12.74
N ASP A 91 -7.50 14.27 12.33
CA ASP A 91 -7.25 12.84 12.12
C ASP A 91 -7.37 12.08 13.46
N PRO A 92 -8.34 11.16 13.57
CA PRO A 92 -8.47 10.31 14.75
C PRO A 92 -7.42 9.20 14.77
N SER A 93 -6.97 8.81 15.95
CA SER A 93 -5.97 7.76 16.10
C SER A 93 -6.08 7.02 17.43
N VAL A 94 -5.69 5.75 17.44
CA VAL A 94 -5.50 4.97 18.67
C VAL A 94 -4.00 4.72 18.84
N GLU A 95 -3.49 5.04 20.02
CA GLU A 95 -2.14 4.74 20.45
C GLU A 95 -2.15 3.49 21.33
N ILE A 96 -1.26 2.54 21.01
CA ILE A 96 -1.02 1.30 21.73
C ILE A 96 0.26 1.49 22.52
N SER A 97 0.23 1.22 23.82
CA SER A 97 1.43 1.25 24.67
C SER A 97 1.52 0.03 25.58
N TRP A 98 2.75 -0.46 25.73
CA TRP A 98 3.14 -1.53 26.65
C TRP A 98 4.63 -1.41 26.93
N GLU A 99 5.01 -1.21 28.19
CA GLU A 99 6.41 -0.93 28.57
C GLU A 99 7.03 0.19 27.71
N ALA A 100 8.14 -0.08 27.01
CA ALA A 100 8.77 0.86 26.09
C ALA A 100 8.18 0.83 24.66
N PHE A 101 7.30 -0.13 24.35
CA PHE A 101 6.65 -0.22 23.05
C PHE A 101 5.55 0.84 22.93
N CYS A 102 5.58 1.56 21.81
CA CYS A 102 4.52 2.49 21.41
C CYS A 102 4.26 2.34 19.91
N ASP A 103 2.97 2.28 19.55
CA ASP A 103 2.51 2.29 18.17
C ASP A 103 1.27 3.18 18.04
N LYS A 104 1.12 3.88 16.92
CA LYS A 104 0.00 4.79 16.69
C LYS A 104 -0.61 4.54 15.33
N GLN A 105 -1.90 4.25 15.32
CA GLN A 105 -2.66 3.92 14.12
C GLN A 105 -3.79 4.92 13.90
N PHE A 106 -3.93 5.39 12.66
CA PHE A 106 -4.86 6.44 12.29
C PHE A 106 -6.10 5.86 11.60
N PHE A 107 -7.24 6.51 11.85
CA PHE A 107 -8.55 6.12 11.33
C PHE A 107 -9.21 7.30 10.62
N GLU A 108 -10.36 7.04 10.00
CA GLU A 108 -11.07 8.03 9.22
C GLU A 108 -11.62 9.16 10.09
N ARG A 109 -11.58 10.40 9.57
CA ARG A 109 -12.39 11.48 10.14
C ARG A 109 -13.86 11.10 10.08
N GLY A 110 -14.56 11.24 11.19
CA GLY A 110 -15.97 10.83 11.28
C GLY A 110 -16.22 9.33 11.43
N VAL A 111 -15.19 8.52 11.76
CA VAL A 111 -15.33 7.08 11.98
C VAL A 111 -16.40 6.77 13.04
N ARG A 112 -17.30 5.83 12.72
CA ARG A 112 -18.31 5.31 13.65
C ARG A 112 -18.70 3.89 13.26
N GLY A 113 -17.89 2.91 13.64
CA GLY A 113 -18.09 1.52 13.24
C GLY A 113 -16.90 0.63 13.58
N ILE A 114 -16.96 -0.61 13.12
CA ILE A 114 -15.92 -1.63 13.38
C ILE A 114 -14.66 -1.34 12.57
N ARG A 115 -13.50 -1.38 13.24
CA ARG A 115 -12.14 -1.35 12.68
C ARG A 115 -11.27 -2.38 13.36
N PHE A 116 -10.15 -2.71 12.73
CA PHE A 116 -9.21 -3.71 13.24
C PHE A 116 -7.84 -3.07 13.46
N LEU A 117 -7.47 -2.93 14.73
CA LEU A 117 -6.21 -2.37 15.19
C LEU A 117 -5.12 -3.44 15.11
N ASN A 118 -3.99 -3.15 14.45
CA ASN A 118 -2.90 -4.11 14.29
C ASN A 118 -2.07 -4.21 15.57
N LEU A 119 -1.94 -5.41 16.13
CA LEU A 119 -1.13 -5.66 17.33
C LEU A 119 0.13 -6.48 17.04
N THR A 120 0.42 -6.77 15.76
CA THR A 120 1.49 -7.69 15.38
C THR A 120 2.86 -7.25 15.91
N ARG A 121 3.20 -5.97 15.81
CA ARG A 121 4.46 -5.45 16.36
C ARG A 121 4.54 -5.51 17.89
N LEU A 122 3.42 -5.34 18.58
CA LEU A 122 3.34 -5.49 20.04
C LEU A 122 3.69 -6.93 20.45
N ILE A 123 3.14 -7.92 19.74
CA ILE A 123 3.43 -9.33 19.98
C ILE A 123 4.91 -9.62 19.70
N ARG A 124 5.46 -9.10 18.59
CA ARG A 124 6.88 -9.25 18.26
C ARG A 124 7.82 -8.53 19.24
N ALA A 125 7.35 -7.44 19.87
CA ALA A 125 8.09 -6.76 20.94
C ALA A 125 8.15 -7.58 22.23
N GLY A 126 7.40 -8.67 22.35
CA GLY A 126 7.50 -9.62 23.46
C GLY A 126 6.40 -9.53 24.51
N ALA A 127 5.28 -8.83 24.22
CA ALA A 127 4.14 -8.78 25.12
C ALA A 127 3.60 -10.19 25.41
N LYS A 128 3.39 -10.53 26.69
CA LYS A 128 3.03 -11.88 27.15
C LYS A 128 1.59 -11.95 27.62
N ALA A 129 1.03 -13.16 27.61
CA ALA A 129 -0.28 -13.41 28.19
C ALA A 129 -0.37 -12.87 29.63
N GLY A 130 -1.47 -12.19 29.96
CA GLY A 130 -1.70 -11.55 31.26
C GLY A 130 -1.18 -10.13 31.38
N THR A 131 -0.38 -9.63 30.44
CA THR A 131 0.05 -8.22 30.46
C THR A 131 -1.08 -7.29 30.09
N ARG A 132 -1.13 -6.13 30.75
CA ARG A 132 -2.03 -5.05 30.39
C ARG A 132 -1.48 -4.29 29.19
N VAL A 133 -2.29 -4.21 28.14
CA VAL A 133 -2.02 -3.38 26.95
C VAL A 133 -2.86 -2.11 27.09
N MET A 134 -2.20 -0.96 27.05
CA MET A 134 -2.85 0.34 27.19
C MET A 134 -3.24 0.89 25.82
N LEU A 135 -4.47 1.35 25.70
CA LEU A 135 -4.98 2.04 24.52
C LEU A 135 -5.33 3.47 24.89
N HIS A 136 -4.89 4.43 24.07
CA HIS A 136 -5.24 5.84 24.20
C HIS A 136 -5.84 6.38 22.90
N GLY A 137 -7.09 6.81 22.96
CA GLY A 137 -7.79 7.40 21.83
C GLY A 137 -7.55 8.91 21.73
N LEU A 138 -6.97 9.36 20.62
CA LEU A 138 -6.88 10.78 20.28
C LEU A 138 -7.98 11.10 19.26
N ARG A 139 -8.97 11.89 19.67
CA ARG A 139 -10.15 12.29 18.87
C ARG A 139 -11.06 11.12 18.45
N VAL A 140 -10.90 9.99 19.13
CA VAL A 140 -11.70 8.78 18.97
C VAL A 140 -11.84 8.12 20.33
N ALA A 141 -12.96 7.45 20.53
CA ALA A 141 -13.21 6.51 21.62
C ALA A 141 -13.69 5.18 21.02
N TRP A 142 -13.89 4.16 21.84
CA TRP A 142 -14.46 2.88 21.42
C TRP A 142 -15.53 2.42 22.40
N VAL A 143 -16.41 1.56 21.90
CA VAL A 143 -17.38 0.87 22.76
C VAL A 143 -16.63 -0.11 23.67
N THR A 144 -16.85 0.01 24.97
CA THR A 144 -16.23 -0.89 25.96
C THR A 144 -17.05 -2.17 26.10
N GLY A 145 -16.39 -3.27 26.47
CA GLY A 145 -17.03 -4.56 26.69
C GLY A 145 -16.34 -5.69 25.94
N ARG A 146 -17.11 -6.71 25.58
CA ARG A 146 -16.60 -7.90 24.88
C ARG A 146 -16.29 -7.55 23.43
N THR A 147 -15.09 -7.91 22.98
CA THR A 147 -14.63 -7.82 21.60
C THR A 147 -13.76 -9.04 21.27
N SER A 148 -13.20 -9.10 20.07
CA SER A 148 -12.41 -10.21 19.57
C SER A 148 -10.99 -9.78 19.19
N LEU A 149 -10.02 -10.61 19.56
CA LEU A 149 -8.71 -10.66 18.92
C LEU A 149 -8.74 -11.70 17.80
N TYR A 150 -8.29 -11.30 16.62
CA TYR A 150 -8.16 -12.14 15.46
C TYR A 150 -6.69 -12.52 15.27
N VAL A 151 -6.39 -13.80 15.38
CA VAL A 151 -5.04 -14.37 15.31
C VAL A 151 -4.91 -15.17 14.02
N CYS A 152 -3.97 -14.75 13.17
CA CYS A 152 -3.63 -15.46 11.94
C CYS A 152 -2.32 -16.21 12.12
N HIS A 153 -2.30 -17.45 11.61
CA HIS A 153 -1.15 -18.35 11.68
C HIS A 153 -0.34 -18.40 10.38
N GLN A 154 -0.75 -17.62 9.36
CA GLN A 154 0.00 -17.52 8.12
C GLN A 154 1.39 -16.99 8.44
N SER A 155 2.40 -17.85 8.23
CA SER A 155 3.82 -17.50 8.41
C SER A 155 4.51 -17.43 7.06
N VAL A 156 5.58 -16.64 7.03
CA VAL A 156 6.57 -16.62 5.98
C VAL A 156 7.91 -16.87 6.65
N ARG A 157 8.70 -17.77 6.10
CA ARG A 157 10.04 -18.09 6.58
C ARG A 157 11.09 -17.47 5.65
N PRO A 158 12.30 -17.18 6.14
CA PRO A 158 13.37 -16.64 5.29
C PRO A 158 13.73 -17.54 4.09
N ASP A 159 13.52 -18.86 4.21
CA ASP A 159 13.74 -19.86 3.15
C ASP A 159 12.53 -20.09 2.24
N ASP A 160 11.41 -19.38 2.43
CA ASP A 160 10.30 -19.42 1.48
C ASP A 160 10.72 -18.84 0.13
N ARG A 161 10.32 -19.52 -0.95
CA ARG A 161 10.55 -19.06 -2.32
C ARG A 161 9.48 -18.04 -2.66
N MET A 162 9.85 -16.77 -2.59
CA MET A 162 8.95 -15.66 -2.85
C MET A 162 9.05 -15.19 -4.29
N LEU A 163 7.91 -14.96 -4.92
CA LEU A 163 7.83 -14.25 -6.19
C LEU A 163 7.02 -12.97 -5.99
N VAL A 164 7.64 -11.80 -6.15
CA VAL A 164 6.94 -10.52 -6.19
C VAL A 164 6.68 -10.17 -7.65
N VAL A 165 5.41 -10.00 -8.03
CA VAL A 165 5.01 -9.59 -9.37
C VAL A 165 4.45 -8.17 -9.30
N SER A 166 5.26 -7.22 -9.74
CA SER A 166 4.95 -5.78 -9.80
C SER A 166 4.45 -5.37 -11.18
N PRO A 167 3.32 -4.68 -11.30
CA PRO A 167 2.87 -4.11 -12.58
C PRO A 167 3.85 -3.06 -13.12
N HIS A 168 4.20 -2.07 -12.29
CA HIS A 168 5.04 -0.94 -12.67
C HIS A 168 6.38 -0.92 -11.91
N PRO A 169 7.38 -0.20 -12.44
CA PRO A 169 8.64 0.02 -11.74
C PRO A 169 8.48 0.94 -10.52
N ASP A 170 8.30 0.34 -9.35
CA ASP A 170 8.22 0.93 -7.98
C ASP A 170 7.28 0.11 -7.06
N ASP A 171 6.31 -0.59 -7.63
CA ASP A 171 5.26 -1.29 -6.88
C ASP A 171 5.80 -2.35 -5.91
N ALA A 172 6.90 -3.03 -6.26
CA ALA A 172 7.52 -4.02 -5.39
C ALA A 172 8.00 -3.38 -4.07
N GLU A 173 8.67 -2.23 -4.16
CA GLU A 173 9.21 -1.46 -3.03
C GLU A 173 8.08 -0.84 -2.23
N LEU A 174 7.06 -0.30 -2.91
CA LEU A 174 5.89 0.29 -2.26
C LEU A 174 5.19 -0.74 -1.38
N ALA A 175 4.95 -1.93 -1.95
CA ALA A 175 4.08 -2.92 -1.36
C ALA A 175 4.78 -3.88 -0.39
N ALA A 176 6.01 -4.32 -0.68
CA ALA A 176 6.60 -5.50 -0.06
C ALA A 176 8.13 -5.45 0.15
N PHE A 177 8.74 -4.27 0.21
CA PHE A 177 10.19 -4.12 0.42
C PHE A 177 10.72 -4.95 1.58
N GLY A 178 10.16 -4.78 2.77
CA GLY A 178 10.64 -5.47 3.96
C GLY A 178 10.49 -6.98 3.81
N LEU A 179 9.33 -7.41 3.31
CA LEU A 179 9.01 -8.81 3.12
C LEU A 179 9.94 -9.50 2.11
N TYR A 180 10.24 -8.88 0.97
CA TYR A 180 11.16 -9.46 0.00
C TYR A 180 12.62 -9.41 0.48
N ALA A 181 13.00 -8.41 1.28
CA ALA A 181 14.34 -8.27 1.82
C ALA A 181 14.66 -9.33 2.89
N ASP A 182 13.63 -9.83 3.57
CA ASP A 182 13.74 -10.84 4.63
C ASP A 182 13.52 -12.27 4.12
N THR A 183 13.37 -12.49 2.80
CA THR A 183 13.09 -13.81 2.19
C THR A 183 13.94 -14.10 0.94
N GLN A 184 13.89 -15.34 0.45
CA GLN A 184 14.47 -15.69 -0.85
C GLN A 184 13.55 -15.23 -1.99
N ALA A 185 13.62 -13.95 -2.32
CA ALA A 185 12.76 -13.33 -3.31
C ALA A 185 13.31 -13.36 -4.74
N THR A 186 12.39 -13.56 -5.68
CA THR A 186 12.49 -13.17 -7.09
C THR A 186 11.49 -12.07 -7.35
N ILE A 187 11.90 -11.00 -8.04
CA ILE A 187 11.06 -9.84 -8.34
C ILE A 187 10.92 -9.70 -9.85
N VAL A 188 9.68 -9.69 -10.32
CA VAL A 188 9.32 -9.52 -11.73
C VAL A 188 8.50 -8.24 -11.86
N THR A 189 8.99 -7.29 -12.63
CA THR A 189 8.22 -6.12 -13.06
C THR A 189 7.67 -6.35 -14.46
N VAL A 190 6.37 -6.15 -14.66
CA VAL A 190 5.68 -6.49 -15.91
C VAL A 190 5.93 -5.43 -16.98
N THR A 191 5.73 -4.16 -16.64
CA THR A 191 5.79 -3.07 -17.61
C THR A 191 7.10 -2.28 -17.54
N ALA A 192 7.41 -1.57 -18.61
CA ALA A 192 8.54 -0.65 -18.65
C ALA A 192 8.31 0.66 -17.86
N GLY A 193 7.08 0.96 -17.44
CA GLY A 193 6.72 2.25 -16.82
C GLY A 193 6.87 3.43 -17.78
N ASP A 194 6.82 3.21 -19.09
CA ASP A 194 7.14 4.21 -20.10
C ASP A 194 6.06 5.29 -20.27
N ALA A 195 4.87 5.11 -19.68
CA ALA A 195 3.74 6.02 -19.81
C ALA A 195 3.56 6.97 -18.61
N SER A 196 4.55 7.06 -17.69
CA SER A 196 4.48 7.97 -16.53
C SER A 196 4.23 9.43 -16.96
N ASP A 197 3.19 10.03 -16.38
CA ASP A 197 2.81 11.43 -16.62
C ASP A 197 3.71 12.43 -15.87
N ARG A 198 4.51 11.94 -14.92
CA ARG A 198 5.36 12.74 -14.05
C ARG A 198 6.39 13.56 -14.81
N TYR A 199 7.00 12.98 -15.84
CA TYR A 199 8.09 13.61 -16.61
C TYR A 199 7.65 14.16 -17.97
N THR A 200 6.38 13.99 -18.33
CA THR A 200 5.83 14.43 -19.61
C THR A 200 5.03 15.74 -19.47
N GLY A 201 4.63 16.12 -18.24
CA GLY A 201 3.90 17.36 -17.95
C GLY A 201 4.76 18.62 -17.73
N LYS A 202 4.12 19.81 -17.74
CA LYS A 202 4.76 21.11 -17.42
C LYS A 202 5.00 21.35 -15.90
N ASN A 203 4.79 20.34 -15.07
CA ASN A 203 4.71 20.49 -13.61
C ASN A 203 6.07 20.37 -12.91
N TYR A 204 7.03 19.71 -13.55
CA TYR A 204 8.39 19.53 -13.08
C TYR A 204 9.37 20.13 -14.11
N GLY A 205 10.43 20.78 -13.64
CA GLY A 205 11.35 21.54 -14.51
C GLY A 205 12.16 20.71 -15.50
N VAL A 206 12.02 19.37 -15.45
CA VAL A 206 12.68 18.42 -16.34
C VAL A 206 11.61 17.70 -17.16
N GLN A 207 11.73 17.77 -18.48
CA GLN A 207 10.92 16.99 -19.42
C GLN A 207 11.76 15.87 -19.99
N LEU A 208 11.29 14.64 -19.87
CA LEU A 208 11.94 13.47 -20.43
C LEU A 208 11.11 12.94 -21.61
N THR A 209 11.79 12.39 -22.61
CA THR A 209 11.10 11.61 -23.65
C THR A 209 10.58 10.30 -23.06
N ARG A 210 9.54 9.72 -23.67
CA ARG A 210 9.03 8.39 -23.31
C ARG A 210 10.17 7.36 -23.16
N ALA A 211 11.15 7.37 -24.07
CA ALA A 211 12.30 6.45 -24.06
C ALA A 211 13.22 6.66 -22.85
N GLN A 212 13.44 7.92 -22.46
CA GLN A 212 14.21 8.24 -21.26
C GLN A 212 13.46 7.79 -19.99
N VAL A 213 12.14 7.99 -19.93
CA VAL A 213 11.29 7.54 -18.82
C VAL A 213 11.34 6.03 -18.68
N GLY A 214 11.03 5.28 -19.75
CA GLY A 214 11.05 3.81 -19.72
C GLY A 214 12.43 3.25 -19.39
N ARG A 215 13.51 3.81 -19.96
CA ARG A 215 14.88 3.38 -19.61
C ARG A 215 15.20 3.63 -18.14
N MET A 216 14.88 4.81 -17.61
CA MET A 216 15.12 5.15 -16.22
C MET A 216 14.33 4.22 -15.28
N ARG A 217 13.03 4.06 -15.53
CA ARG A 217 12.15 3.25 -14.67
C ARG A 217 12.49 1.76 -14.74
N VAL A 218 12.82 1.21 -15.92
CA VAL A 218 13.32 -0.17 -16.02
C VAL A 218 14.60 -0.36 -15.21
N LEU A 219 15.57 0.55 -15.33
CA LEU A 219 16.80 0.49 -14.52
C LEU A 219 16.51 0.58 -13.02
N ASP A 220 15.59 1.46 -12.62
CA ASP A 220 15.16 1.58 -11.22
C ASP A 220 14.63 0.23 -10.71
N SER A 221 13.72 -0.45 -11.43
CA SER A 221 13.19 -1.77 -11.02
C SER A 221 14.24 -2.87 -10.94
N ILE A 222 15.34 -2.79 -11.71
CA ILE A 222 16.40 -3.81 -11.70
C ILE A 222 17.43 -3.54 -10.59
N ILE A 223 17.70 -2.27 -10.31
CA ILE A 223 18.80 -1.86 -9.42
C ILE A 223 18.32 -1.69 -7.97
N VAL A 224 17.20 -1.01 -7.77
CA VAL A 224 16.74 -0.63 -6.43
C VAL A 224 16.49 -1.81 -5.48
N PRO A 225 15.96 -2.96 -5.91
CA PRO A 225 15.75 -4.08 -4.99
C PRO A 225 17.03 -4.63 -4.33
N GLN A 226 18.20 -4.33 -4.89
CA GLN A 226 19.50 -4.70 -4.31
C GLN A 226 19.76 -3.97 -2.98
N ILE A 227 19.09 -2.84 -2.71
CA ILE A 227 19.12 -2.19 -1.38
C ILE A 227 18.57 -3.14 -0.31
N GLY A 228 17.56 -3.94 -0.64
CA GLY A 228 17.04 -5.01 0.22
C GLY A 228 17.87 -6.30 0.19
N GLY A 229 18.98 -6.34 -0.56
CA GLY A 229 19.85 -7.51 -0.69
C GLY A 229 19.40 -8.55 -1.71
N VAL A 230 18.40 -8.25 -2.55
CA VAL A 230 17.94 -9.20 -3.58
C VAL A 230 19.00 -9.33 -4.67
N PRO A 231 19.50 -10.54 -4.98
CA PRO A 231 20.50 -10.73 -6.02
C PRO A 231 19.99 -10.30 -7.39
N ARG A 232 20.84 -9.65 -8.20
CA ARG A 232 20.48 -9.12 -9.53
C ARG A 232 19.97 -10.19 -10.50
N GLU A 233 20.39 -11.44 -10.33
CA GLU A 233 19.91 -12.58 -11.10
C GLU A 233 18.44 -12.95 -10.81
N ASN A 234 17.91 -12.50 -9.68
CA ASN A 234 16.53 -12.73 -9.24
C ASN A 234 15.64 -11.50 -9.47
N VAL A 235 16.14 -10.46 -10.12
CA VAL A 235 15.37 -9.24 -10.41
C VAL A 235 15.30 -9.05 -11.92
N LEU A 236 14.09 -8.89 -12.45
CA LEU A 236 13.87 -8.63 -13.86
C LEU A 236 12.66 -7.75 -14.14
N ASN A 237 12.73 -7.03 -15.25
CA ASN A 237 11.64 -6.27 -15.84
C ASN A 237 11.35 -6.83 -17.25
N LEU A 238 10.13 -7.29 -17.47
CA LEU A 238 9.68 -7.86 -18.75
C LEU A 238 9.48 -6.79 -19.83
N ALA A 239 9.45 -5.52 -19.45
CA ALA A 239 9.36 -4.34 -20.29
C ALA A 239 8.21 -4.40 -21.30
N TYR A 240 7.03 -4.85 -20.87
CA TYR A 240 5.81 -4.70 -21.66
C TYR A 240 5.30 -3.24 -21.65
N PRO A 241 4.49 -2.84 -22.63
CA PRO A 241 3.97 -1.47 -22.71
C PRO A 241 3.12 -1.09 -21.50
N ASP A 242 3.48 0.01 -20.84
CA ASP A 242 2.73 0.59 -19.74
C ASP A 242 1.37 1.15 -20.18
N GLY A 243 0.33 0.97 -19.37
CA GLY A 243 -1.04 1.42 -19.62
C GLY A 243 -1.83 0.58 -20.63
N ARG A 244 -1.29 -0.54 -21.12
CA ARG A 244 -1.87 -1.33 -22.23
C ARG A 244 -2.21 -2.77 -21.89
N LEU A 245 -1.96 -3.26 -20.67
CA LEU A 245 -2.10 -4.69 -20.38
C LEU A 245 -3.54 -5.20 -20.57
N SER A 246 -4.53 -4.39 -20.23
CA SER A 246 -5.95 -4.71 -20.47
C SER A 246 -6.29 -4.78 -21.97
N GLU A 247 -5.69 -3.91 -22.80
CA GLU A 247 -5.87 -3.96 -24.26
C GLU A 247 -5.18 -5.19 -24.85
N MET A 248 -3.98 -5.52 -24.36
CA MET A 248 -3.26 -6.75 -24.72
C MET A 248 -4.12 -7.97 -24.42
N ARG A 249 -4.69 -8.07 -23.22
CA ARG A 249 -5.58 -9.18 -22.85
C ARG A 249 -6.81 -9.29 -23.75
N ALA A 250 -7.39 -8.15 -24.15
CA ALA A 250 -8.54 -8.14 -25.05
C ALA A 250 -8.17 -8.52 -26.51
N SER A 251 -6.90 -8.48 -26.88
CA SER A 251 -6.39 -8.83 -28.21
C SER A 251 -5.09 -9.62 -28.10
N PRO A 252 -5.15 -10.90 -27.64
CA PRO A 252 -3.99 -11.59 -27.08
C PRO A 252 -2.78 -11.76 -28.02
N THR A 253 -3.05 -11.87 -29.32
CA THR A 253 -2.06 -12.11 -30.38
C THR A 253 -1.58 -10.82 -31.07
N VAL A 254 -2.13 -9.65 -30.72
CA VAL A 254 -1.75 -8.38 -31.34
C VAL A 254 -0.47 -7.86 -30.69
N ASP A 255 0.53 -7.54 -31.51
CA ASP A 255 1.79 -6.95 -31.06
C ASP A 255 1.65 -5.43 -30.90
N PHE A 256 1.66 -4.96 -29.65
CA PHE A 256 1.50 -3.55 -29.30
C PHE A 256 2.74 -2.70 -29.58
N ASN A 257 3.89 -3.32 -29.87
CA ASN A 257 5.07 -2.58 -30.33
C ASN A 257 4.89 -2.10 -31.78
N LYS A 258 4.28 -2.93 -32.64
CA LYS A 258 4.08 -2.64 -34.07
C LYS A 258 2.89 -1.72 -34.37
N ARG A 259 1.99 -1.52 -33.40
CA ARG A 259 0.79 -0.68 -33.54
C ARG A 259 1.05 0.79 -33.20
N ASP A 260 2.05 1.06 -32.38
CA ASP A 260 2.34 2.42 -31.95
C ASP A 260 3.04 3.21 -33.06
N LYS A 261 2.60 4.45 -33.27
CA LYS A 261 3.18 5.32 -34.31
C LYS A 261 4.57 5.82 -33.91
N ASP A 262 4.82 5.87 -32.60
CA ASP A 262 6.11 6.20 -32.02
C ASP A 262 6.81 4.88 -31.68
N ALA A 263 7.66 4.40 -32.60
CA ALA A 263 8.42 3.18 -32.42
C ALA A 263 9.23 3.25 -31.12
N PHE A 264 8.98 2.31 -30.20
CA PHE A 264 9.61 2.25 -28.90
C PHE A 264 10.39 0.93 -28.75
N ASP A 265 11.68 1.01 -28.45
CA ASP A 265 12.55 -0.18 -28.41
C ASP A 265 12.39 -0.95 -27.09
N PHE A 266 11.25 -1.63 -26.92
CA PHE A 266 10.99 -2.51 -25.76
C PHE A 266 12.03 -3.63 -25.65
N ASP A 267 12.47 -4.21 -26.78
CA ASP A 267 13.53 -5.22 -26.78
C ASP A 267 14.86 -4.64 -26.23
N GLY A 268 15.17 -3.39 -26.54
CA GLY A 268 16.31 -2.67 -25.97
C GLY A 268 16.22 -2.46 -24.47
N LEU A 269 15.03 -2.28 -23.93
CA LEU A 269 14.81 -2.25 -22.48
C LEU A 269 14.94 -3.64 -21.86
N ARG A 270 14.42 -4.69 -22.51
CA ARG A 270 14.57 -6.07 -22.05
C ARG A 270 16.04 -6.48 -21.92
N ARG A 271 16.90 -6.02 -22.83
CA ARG A 271 18.37 -6.25 -22.78
C ARG A 271 19.09 -5.58 -21.60
N LEU A 272 18.42 -4.73 -20.82
CA LEU A 272 18.98 -4.16 -19.59
C LEU A 272 18.99 -5.15 -18.42
N ASN A 273 18.18 -6.21 -18.52
CA ASN A 273 18.17 -7.27 -17.53
C ASN A 273 19.45 -8.10 -17.57
N VAL A 274 19.84 -8.60 -16.40
CA VAL A 274 20.93 -9.58 -16.26
C VAL A 274 20.44 -10.95 -15.80
N SER A 275 19.16 -11.05 -15.43
CA SER A 275 18.56 -12.29 -14.93
C SER A 275 18.48 -13.35 -16.03
N PRO A 276 18.89 -14.60 -15.74
CA PRO A 276 18.74 -15.72 -16.67
C PRO A 276 17.28 -16.19 -16.80
N LEU A 277 16.36 -15.64 -16.01
CA LEU A 277 14.93 -15.97 -16.06
C LEU A 277 14.22 -15.27 -17.23
N LEU A 278 14.82 -14.23 -17.80
CA LEU A 278 14.26 -13.51 -18.93
C LEU A 278 14.49 -14.29 -20.23
N ARG A 279 13.45 -14.39 -21.06
CA ARG A 279 13.56 -14.91 -22.42
C ARG A 279 13.77 -13.76 -23.41
N ASP A 280 14.62 -13.97 -24.41
CA ASP A 280 14.84 -13.00 -25.48
C ASP A 280 13.74 -13.04 -26.54
N GLY A 281 13.54 -11.92 -27.24
CA GLY A 281 12.72 -11.84 -28.47
C GLY A 281 11.21 -12.02 -28.27
N ALA A 282 10.68 -11.66 -27.10
CA ALA A 282 9.25 -11.70 -26.85
C ALA A 282 8.53 -10.54 -27.58
N GLU A 283 7.51 -10.85 -28.37
CA GLU A 283 6.63 -9.81 -28.92
C GLU A 283 5.82 -9.15 -27.80
N CYS A 284 5.40 -7.89 -27.99
CA CYS A 284 4.56 -7.18 -27.02
C CYS A 284 3.09 -7.62 -27.12
N THR A 285 2.85 -8.91 -26.90
CA THR A 285 1.54 -9.60 -26.95
C THR A 285 1.17 -10.12 -25.56
N TRP A 286 -0.12 -10.36 -25.31
CA TRP A 286 -0.57 -10.99 -24.05
C TRP A 286 -0.05 -12.41 -23.93
N ASP A 287 -0.10 -13.18 -25.02
CA ASP A 287 0.37 -14.57 -25.04
C ASP A 287 1.85 -14.67 -24.66
N SER A 288 2.67 -13.72 -25.12
CA SER A 288 4.08 -13.65 -24.72
C SER A 288 4.25 -13.32 -23.24
N LEU A 289 3.46 -12.39 -22.69
CA LEU A 289 3.48 -12.04 -21.26
C LEU A 289 3.13 -13.26 -20.39
N VAL A 290 2.02 -13.93 -20.69
CA VAL A 290 1.60 -15.14 -19.97
C VAL A 290 2.67 -16.23 -20.08
N SER A 291 3.24 -16.42 -21.27
CA SER A 291 4.29 -17.41 -21.49
C SER A 291 5.58 -17.09 -20.71
N ASP A 292 5.97 -15.81 -20.60
CA ASP A 292 7.13 -15.37 -19.81
C ASP A 292 6.89 -15.64 -18.32
N LEU A 293 5.72 -15.28 -17.80
CA LEU A 293 5.34 -15.56 -16.41
C LEU A 293 5.28 -17.07 -16.14
N ALA A 294 4.73 -17.87 -17.07
CA ALA A 294 4.68 -19.33 -16.93
C ALA A 294 6.09 -19.96 -16.89
N HIS A 295 7.02 -19.41 -17.67
CA HIS A 295 8.43 -19.82 -17.64
C HIS A 295 9.06 -19.51 -16.26
N ILE A 296 8.87 -18.29 -15.76
CA ILE A 296 9.41 -17.87 -14.46
C ILE A 296 8.81 -18.71 -13.32
N LEU A 297 7.50 -18.95 -13.33
CA LEU A 297 6.83 -19.79 -12.34
C LEU A 297 7.37 -21.22 -12.32
N LYS A 298 7.62 -21.81 -13.50
CA LYS A 298 8.21 -23.16 -13.61
C LYS A 298 9.61 -23.23 -13.02
N LEU A 299 10.44 -22.21 -13.23
CA LEU A 299 11.82 -22.19 -12.75
C LEU A 299 11.92 -21.86 -11.25
N THR A 300 11.12 -20.90 -10.77
CA THR A 300 11.18 -20.41 -9.39
C THR A 300 10.32 -21.23 -8.42
N ARG A 301 9.25 -21.87 -8.91
CA ARG A 301 8.29 -22.69 -8.14
C ARG A 301 7.90 -22.04 -6.81
N PRO A 302 7.39 -20.80 -6.81
CA PRO A 302 7.22 -20.02 -5.59
C PRO A 302 6.18 -20.62 -4.64
N THR A 303 6.40 -20.49 -3.34
CA THR A 303 5.42 -20.86 -2.28
C THR A 303 4.59 -19.66 -1.83
N VAL A 304 5.11 -18.46 -2.04
CA VAL A 304 4.46 -17.18 -1.77
C VAL A 304 4.56 -16.30 -3.00
N ILE A 305 3.42 -15.78 -3.48
CA ILE A 305 3.38 -14.87 -4.62
C ILE A 305 2.75 -13.56 -4.17
N VAL A 306 3.52 -12.47 -4.19
CA VAL A 306 3.03 -11.12 -3.86
C VAL A 306 2.59 -10.45 -5.16
N LEU A 307 1.35 -9.95 -5.21
CA LEU A 307 0.78 -9.32 -6.39
C LEU A 307 -0.38 -8.37 -6.04
N PRO A 308 -0.77 -7.44 -6.92
CA PRO A 308 -1.86 -6.52 -6.63
C PRO A 308 -3.20 -7.22 -6.40
N ASP A 309 -3.97 -6.71 -5.44
CA ASP A 309 -5.32 -7.15 -5.13
C ASP A 309 -6.29 -6.66 -6.22
N PRO A 310 -6.79 -7.53 -7.11
CA PRO A 310 -7.63 -7.12 -8.23
C PRO A 310 -9.02 -6.63 -7.79
N TRP A 311 -9.41 -6.85 -6.53
CA TRP A 311 -10.68 -6.38 -5.98
C TRP A 311 -10.54 -5.03 -5.26
N LEU A 312 -9.34 -4.69 -4.79
CA LEU A 312 -9.07 -3.46 -4.04
C LEU A 312 -8.35 -2.40 -4.86
N ASP A 313 -7.55 -2.82 -5.84
CA ASP A 313 -6.76 -1.97 -6.71
C ASP A 313 -7.37 -1.91 -8.12
N PRO A 314 -8.03 -0.80 -8.50
CA PRO A 314 -8.74 -0.69 -9.76
C PRO A 314 -7.83 -0.29 -10.92
N HIS A 315 -6.52 -0.14 -10.71
CA HIS A 315 -5.61 0.20 -11.80
C HIS A 315 -5.61 -0.93 -12.85
N ALA A 316 -5.81 -0.55 -14.11
CA ALA A 316 -6.02 -1.52 -15.20
C ALA A 316 -4.85 -2.51 -15.31
N ASP A 317 -3.61 -2.01 -15.29
CA ASP A 317 -2.42 -2.87 -15.33
C ASP A 317 -2.21 -3.70 -14.07
N HIS A 318 -2.65 -3.23 -12.89
CA HIS A 318 -2.57 -4.00 -11.65
C HIS A 318 -3.49 -5.21 -11.73
N THR A 319 -4.75 -4.97 -12.12
CA THR A 319 -5.71 -6.05 -12.33
C THR A 319 -5.22 -7.01 -13.41
N ALA A 320 -4.78 -6.50 -14.57
CA ALA A 320 -4.30 -7.33 -15.68
C ALA A 320 -3.06 -8.15 -15.30
N THR A 321 -2.13 -7.61 -14.52
CA THR A 321 -0.97 -8.35 -14.00
C THR A 321 -1.40 -9.57 -13.19
N THR A 322 -2.36 -9.41 -12.29
CA THR A 322 -2.92 -10.52 -11.51
C THR A 322 -3.59 -11.57 -12.41
N MET A 323 -4.34 -11.14 -13.42
CA MET A 323 -4.95 -12.05 -14.40
C MET A 323 -3.88 -12.84 -15.18
N ALA A 324 -2.81 -12.19 -15.63
CA ALA A 324 -1.72 -12.84 -16.37
C ALA A 324 -1.02 -13.91 -15.52
N VAL A 325 -0.78 -13.63 -14.23
CA VAL A 325 -0.24 -14.61 -13.27
C VAL A 325 -1.19 -15.80 -13.09
N CYS A 326 -2.49 -15.55 -12.94
CA CYS A 326 -3.49 -16.62 -12.83
C CYS A 326 -3.55 -17.50 -14.10
N GLU A 327 -3.50 -16.89 -15.29
CA GLU A 327 -3.45 -17.62 -16.57
C GLU A 327 -2.15 -18.45 -16.68
N ALA A 328 -1.01 -17.87 -16.32
CA ALA A 328 0.27 -18.59 -16.29
C ALA A 328 0.28 -19.77 -15.28
N LEU A 329 -0.33 -19.61 -14.10
CA LEU A 329 -0.48 -20.69 -13.13
C LEU A 329 -1.35 -21.84 -13.66
N ARG A 330 -2.39 -21.53 -14.45
CA ARG A 330 -3.21 -22.54 -15.15
C ARG A 330 -2.38 -23.29 -16.19
N GLU A 331 -1.59 -22.59 -17.01
CA GLU A 331 -0.71 -23.22 -18.02
C GLU A 331 0.35 -24.13 -17.41
N THR A 332 0.87 -23.76 -16.23
CA THR A 332 1.87 -24.54 -15.51
C THR A 332 1.25 -25.65 -14.64
N ASN A 333 -0.08 -25.68 -14.52
CA ASN A 333 -0.83 -26.53 -13.59
C ASN A 333 -0.34 -26.45 -12.14
N GLN A 334 0.17 -25.28 -11.72
CA GLN A 334 0.62 -25.03 -10.36
C GLN A 334 -0.56 -24.53 -9.51
N GLN A 335 -0.91 -25.29 -8.48
CA GLN A 335 -2.00 -24.97 -7.54
C GLN A 335 -1.51 -24.75 -6.10
N ASP A 336 -0.25 -25.09 -5.83
CA ASP A 336 0.38 -24.91 -4.53
C ASP A 336 0.85 -23.46 -4.35
N GLY A 337 0.76 -23.00 -3.11
CA GLY A 337 1.22 -21.66 -2.70
C GLY A 337 0.09 -20.73 -2.28
N ARG A 338 0.47 -19.51 -1.92
CA ARG A 338 -0.43 -18.47 -1.40
C ARG A 338 -0.15 -17.16 -2.09
N PHE A 339 -1.21 -16.46 -2.45
CA PHE A 339 -1.17 -15.06 -2.85
C PHE A 339 -1.17 -14.16 -1.64
N PHE A 340 -0.31 -13.14 -1.69
CA PHE A 340 -0.21 -12.06 -0.74
C PHE A 340 -0.59 -10.80 -1.50
N LEU A 341 -1.84 -10.37 -1.31
CA LEU A 341 -2.49 -9.35 -2.10
C LEU A 341 -2.23 -7.95 -1.51
N THR A 342 -1.81 -7.04 -2.37
CA THR A 342 -1.41 -5.66 -2.01
C THR A 342 -2.29 -4.64 -2.70
N SER A 343 -2.33 -3.40 -2.20
CA SER A 343 -3.06 -2.32 -2.89
C SER A 343 -2.23 -1.06 -2.81
N VAL A 344 -1.78 -0.58 -3.97
CA VAL A 344 -1.11 0.72 -4.10
C VAL A 344 -2.17 1.78 -4.39
N HIS A 345 -3.05 1.51 -5.36
CA HIS A 345 -4.14 2.39 -5.73
C HIS A 345 -5.45 1.93 -5.13
N ASN A 346 -5.70 2.25 -3.85
CA ASN A 346 -6.90 1.76 -3.21
C ASN A 346 -8.17 2.40 -3.81
N ARG A 347 -9.09 1.56 -4.32
CA ARG A 347 -10.30 2.00 -5.02
C ARG A 347 -11.20 2.94 -4.23
N TRP A 348 -11.17 2.86 -2.90
CA TRP A 348 -11.99 3.71 -2.04
C TRP A 348 -11.25 4.97 -1.61
N SER A 349 -9.92 4.95 -1.43
CA SER A 349 -9.15 6.15 -1.13
C SER A 349 -7.63 5.98 -1.27
N GLU A 350 -6.98 6.86 -2.04
CA GLU A 350 -5.50 7.00 -2.10
C GLU A 350 -4.88 7.51 -0.79
N LEU A 351 -5.70 7.86 0.22
CA LEU A 351 -5.21 8.22 1.54
C LEU A 351 -4.77 7.00 2.35
N ILE A 352 -5.25 5.80 2.00
CA ILE A 352 -4.94 4.58 2.74
C ILE A 352 -3.50 4.13 2.42
N PRO A 353 -2.70 3.71 3.42
CA PRO A 353 -2.98 3.76 4.87
C PRO A 353 -2.94 5.19 5.44
N LEU A 354 -3.93 5.50 6.30
CA LEU A 354 -4.07 6.83 6.92
C LEU A 354 -2.93 7.15 7.89
N GLY A 355 -2.68 8.44 8.10
CA GLY A 355 -1.65 8.93 9.02
C GLY A 355 -0.31 9.28 8.34
N PRO A 356 0.58 9.96 9.07
CA PRO A 356 1.89 10.39 8.57
C PRO A 356 2.83 9.22 8.37
N ALA A 357 3.87 9.37 7.54
CA ALA A 357 4.97 8.39 7.37
C ALA A 357 5.46 7.85 8.74
N GLY A 358 5.75 6.56 8.82
CA GLY A 358 6.24 5.89 10.04
C GLY A 358 5.17 5.51 11.07
N SER A 359 3.90 5.90 10.92
CA SER A 359 2.82 5.42 11.79
C SER A 359 2.44 3.97 11.48
N GLY A 360 1.92 3.25 12.49
CA GLY A 360 1.40 1.90 12.33
C GLY A 360 0.23 1.83 11.35
N VAL A 361 -0.03 0.63 10.84
CA VAL A 361 -1.04 0.37 9.81
C VAL A 361 -2.16 -0.51 10.39
N PRO A 362 -3.38 0.02 10.59
CA PRO A 362 -4.54 -0.81 10.90
C PRO A 362 -4.93 -1.64 9.68
N LEU A 363 -5.81 -2.62 9.86
CA LEU A 363 -6.26 -3.42 8.73
C LEU A 363 -6.92 -2.53 7.67
N PRO A 364 -6.49 -2.61 6.39
CA PRO A 364 -7.12 -1.88 5.31
C PRO A 364 -8.62 -2.21 5.19
N PRO A 365 -9.45 -1.27 4.72
CA PRO A 365 -10.87 -1.53 4.50
C PRO A 365 -11.07 -2.77 3.64
N ARG A 366 -12.05 -3.58 4.01
CA ARG A 366 -12.75 -4.48 3.10
C ARG A 366 -14.22 -4.48 3.48
N ARG A 367 -15.07 -4.51 2.46
CA ARG A 367 -16.53 -4.53 2.62
C ARG A 367 -17.04 -5.91 2.28
N GLU A 368 -18.12 -6.29 2.96
CA GLU A 368 -18.78 -7.55 2.74
C GLU A 368 -19.30 -7.64 1.29
N GLY A 369 -19.04 -8.77 0.62
CA GLY A 369 -19.50 -9.03 -0.75
C GLY A 369 -18.73 -8.35 -1.88
N GLU A 370 -17.76 -7.47 -1.61
CA GLU A 370 -16.97 -6.80 -2.67
C GLU A 370 -15.76 -7.64 -3.16
N SER A 371 -15.53 -8.80 -2.56
CA SER A 371 -14.36 -9.65 -2.80
C SER A 371 -14.61 -11.08 -2.28
N PRO A 372 -13.88 -12.10 -2.75
CA PRO A 372 -14.05 -13.45 -2.23
C PRO A 372 -13.57 -13.55 -0.78
N GLU A 373 -13.99 -14.61 -0.11
CA GLU A 373 -13.48 -14.94 1.23
C GLU A 373 -11.98 -15.18 1.17
N MET A 374 -11.24 -14.46 2.02
CA MET A 374 -9.79 -14.59 2.13
C MET A 374 -9.44 -15.71 3.12
N ASP A 375 -8.29 -16.34 2.90
CA ASP A 375 -7.73 -17.35 3.80
C ASP A 375 -7.06 -16.72 5.04
N GLY A 376 -6.93 -15.39 5.09
CA GLY A 376 -6.39 -14.70 6.26
C GLY A 376 -5.64 -13.43 5.91
N PHE A 377 -4.72 -13.08 6.80
CA PHE A 377 -3.88 -11.90 6.72
C PHE A 377 -2.46 -12.20 7.13
N TYR A 378 -1.57 -11.34 6.68
CA TYR A 378 -0.19 -11.31 7.14
C TYR A 378 0.27 -9.87 7.32
N SER A 379 0.80 -9.54 8.50
CA SER A 379 1.44 -8.26 8.78
C SER A 379 2.93 -8.50 8.99
N HIS A 380 3.73 -8.12 8.01
CA HIS A 380 5.18 -8.20 8.11
C HIS A 380 5.70 -6.96 8.83
N ALA A 381 6.11 -7.11 10.09
CA ALA A 381 6.71 -6.00 10.83
C ALA A 381 8.18 -5.78 10.44
N LEU A 382 8.54 -4.53 10.15
CA LEU A 382 9.89 -4.14 9.78
C LEU A 382 10.68 -3.74 11.03
N SER A 383 11.97 -4.09 11.06
CA SER A 383 12.90 -3.48 12.01
C SER A 383 13.15 -2.01 11.64
N PRO A 384 13.68 -1.18 12.55
CA PRO A 384 14.08 0.19 12.23
C PRO A 384 15.07 0.28 11.05
N GLU A 385 15.98 -0.69 10.96
CA GLU A 385 16.95 -0.81 9.87
C GLU A 385 16.23 -1.09 8.54
N ARG A 386 15.34 -2.08 8.50
CA ARG A 386 14.55 -2.41 7.30
C ARG A 386 13.64 -1.27 6.86
N LEU A 387 13.06 -0.54 7.81
CA LEU A 387 12.26 0.65 7.50
C LEU A 387 13.12 1.76 6.89
N THR A 388 14.36 1.92 7.36
CA THR A 388 15.31 2.89 6.81
C THR A 388 15.71 2.50 5.39
N GLU A 389 16.03 1.23 5.15
CA GLU A 389 16.35 0.73 3.81
C GLU A 389 15.16 0.86 2.85
N LYS A 390 13.93 0.56 3.32
CA LYS A 390 12.71 0.81 2.55
C LYS A 390 12.60 2.27 2.14
N TYR A 391 12.84 3.19 3.08
CA TYR A 391 12.85 4.62 2.78
C TYR A 391 13.90 4.96 1.71
N LEU A 392 15.13 4.45 1.82
CA LEU A 392 16.19 4.67 0.83
C LEU A 392 15.83 4.09 -0.54
N ALA A 393 15.18 2.93 -0.60
CA ALA A 393 14.72 2.32 -1.84
C ALA A 393 13.62 3.15 -2.52
N LEU A 394 12.65 3.63 -1.75
CA LEU A 394 11.60 4.52 -2.26
C LEU A 394 12.16 5.88 -2.70
N GLU A 395 13.15 6.42 -1.99
CA GLU A 395 13.89 7.59 -2.44
C GLU A 395 14.76 7.27 -3.65
N ALA A 396 15.19 6.04 -3.90
CA ALA A 396 15.95 5.69 -5.08
C ALA A 396 15.04 5.64 -6.34
N MET A 397 13.78 5.25 -6.18
CA MET A 397 12.76 5.22 -7.24
C MET A 397 12.40 6.63 -7.73
N HIS A 398 12.82 6.98 -8.95
CA HIS A 398 12.68 8.35 -9.44
C HIS A 398 11.22 8.81 -9.48
N ASP A 399 10.28 7.93 -9.83
CA ASP A 399 8.85 8.26 -9.95
C ASP A 399 8.15 8.43 -8.59
N VAL A 400 8.75 7.88 -7.52
CA VAL A 400 8.24 7.95 -6.13
C VAL A 400 8.76 9.18 -5.39
N ARG A 401 9.99 9.62 -5.67
CA ARG A 401 10.67 10.75 -4.99
C ARG A 401 9.76 11.96 -4.83
N ASP A 402 9.88 12.69 -3.72
CA ASP A 402 9.24 14.00 -3.64
C ASP A 402 10.13 15.08 -4.27
N LEU A 403 9.72 15.59 -5.44
CA LEU A 403 10.42 16.68 -6.12
C LEU A 403 10.12 18.07 -5.51
N SER A 404 9.30 18.15 -4.46
CA SER A 404 8.91 19.38 -3.78
C SER A 404 9.99 19.95 -2.83
N GLY A 405 11.08 19.21 -2.59
CA GLY A 405 12.17 19.58 -1.67
C GLY A 405 13.15 20.64 -2.20
N CYS A 406 13.08 21.02 -3.48
CA CYS A 406 13.97 22.05 -4.03
C CYS A 406 13.60 23.44 -3.48
N ALA A 407 14.62 24.22 -3.08
CA ALA A 407 14.43 25.61 -2.69
C ALA A 407 13.71 26.39 -3.81
N PRO A 408 12.76 27.29 -3.49
CA PRO A 408 12.05 28.04 -4.51
C PRO A 408 13.03 28.91 -5.30
N GLN A 409 13.18 28.62 -6.58
CA GLN A 409 14.10 29.31 -7.48
C GLN A 409 13.51 30.61 -8.05
N ASN A 410 12.19 30.77 -7.96
CA ASN A 410 11.45 31.94 -8.44
C ASN A 410 10.12 32.15 -7.68
N LEU A 411 9.49 33.32 -7.88
CA LEU A 411 8.22 33.67 -7.21
C LEU A 411 7.10 32.64 -7.42
N ARG A 412 7.05 32.00 -8.60
CA ARG A 412 6.06 30.96 -8.89
C ARG A 412 6.29 29.71 -8.04
N SER A 413 7.54 29.26 -7.93
CA SER A 413 7.91 28.13 -7.07
C SER A 413 7.75 28.43 -5.58
N LEU A 414 7.98 29.67 -5.15
CA LEU A 414 7.67 30.12 -3.78
C LEU A 414 6.17 30.08 -3.51
N GLY A 415 5.36 30.62 -4.42
CA GLY A 415 3.90 30.56 -4.34
C GLY A 415 3.39 29.12 -4.27
N ARG A 416 3.95 28.20 -5.09
CA ARG A 416 3.64 26.77 -5.03
C ARG A 416 3.99 26.19 -3.66
N LYS A 417 5.17 26.51 -3.10
CA LYS A 417 5.58 26.01 -1.78
C LYS A 417 4.68 26.51 -0.66
N LEU A 418 4.25 27.78 -0.72
CA LEU A 418 3.28 28.34 0.22
C LEU A 418 1.91 27.64 0.08
N CYS A 419 1.46 27.36 -1.14
CA CYS A 419 0.24 26.58 -1.37
C CYS A 419 0.35 25.14 -0.87
N GLU A 420 1.52 24.49 -0.99
CA GLU A 420 1.79 23.16 -0.42
C GLU A 420 1.70 23.18 1.11
N ILE A 421 2.34 24.17 1.76
CA ILE A 421 2.30 24.34 3.23
C ILE A 421 0.87 24.65 3.71
N ALA A 422 0.16 25.52 3.01
CA ALA A 422 -1.24 25.81 3.31
C ALA A 422 -2.10 24.55 3.10
N GLY A 423 -1.88 23.82 2.01
CA GLY A 423 -2.50 22.54 1.69
C GLY A 423 -2.29 21.50 2.78
N ALA A 424 -1.07 21.36 3.30
CA ALA A 424 -0.73 20.50 4.44
C ALA A 424 -1.67 20.66 5.62
N SER A 425 -1.90 21.92 6.00
CA SER A 425 -2.73 22.28 7.13
C SER A 425 -4.18 21.90 6.87
N ILE A 426 -4.64 22.03 5.63
CA ILE A 426 -6.01 21.70 5.22
C ILE A 426 -6.17 20.18 5.13
N ASP A 427 -5.22 19.49 4.51
CA ASP A 427 -5.36 18.09 4.12
C ASP A 427 -5.11 17.14 5.30
N GLY A 428 -4.21 17.47 6.23
CA GLY A 428 -3.79 16.56 7.31
C GLY A 428 -2.90 15.41 6.82
N MET A 429 -2.48 14.52 7.73
CA MET A 429 -1.70 13.31 7.40
C MET A 429 -0.33 13.50 6.68
N GLY A 430 0.18 14.72 6.53
CA GLY A 430 1.47 15.02 5.89
C GLY A 430 1.34 15.77 4.56
N ILE A 431 2.45 16.00 3.84
CA ILE A 431 2.48 16.75 2.57
C ILE A 431 3.18 15.92 1.49
N PRO A 432 2.58 15.76 0.30
CA PRO A 432 1.14 15.75 0.04
C PRO A 432 0.47 14.50 0.65
N PRO A 433 -0.82 14.59 1.02
CA PRO A 433 -1.55 13.52 1.70
C PRO A 433 -1.75 12.28 0.83
N THR A 434 -1.48 12.30 -0.48
CA THR A 434 -1.54 11.14 -1.41
C THR A 434 -0.15 10.68 -1.85
N SER A 435 0.91 11.31 -1.33
CA SER A 435 2.30 10.93 -1.61
C SER A 435 2.54 9.45 -1.34
N LEU A 436 3.22 8.79 -2.28
CA LEU A 436 3.64 7.40 -2.16
C LEU A 436 4.61 7.20 -0.98
N LEU A 437 5.56 8.12 -0.76
CA LEU A 437 6.46 8.09 0.41
C LEU A 437 5.68 8.13 1.73
N ARG A 438 4.66 8.98 1.81
CA ARG A 438 3.79 9.07 2.99
C ARG A 438 3.05 7.74 3.23
N ARG A 439 2.63 7.03 2.17
CA ARG A 439 1.91 5.75 2.26
C ARG A 439 2.77 4.55 2.59
N ALA A 440 3.91 4.43 1.91
CA ALA A 440 4.68 3.21 1.86
C ALA A 440 5.68 3.08 3.01
N VAL A 441 6.14 4.20 3.57
CA VAL A 441 7.04 4.20 4.74
C VAL A 441 6.23 3.89 5.99
N ARG A 442 6.11 2.58 6.28
CA ARG A 442 5.31 2.01 7.37
C ARG A 442 6.13 0.95 8.11
N PRO A 443 5.97 0.84 9.44
CA PRO A 443 6.65 -0.20 10.22
C PRO A 443 6.02 -1.59 10.01
N ASP A 444 4.92 -1.69 9.25
CA ASP A 444 4.23 -2.93 8.89
C ASP A 444 3.84 -2.91 7.42
N GLU A 445 4.06 -4.04 6.73
CA GLU A 445 3.50 -4.33 5.41
C GLU A 445 2.37 -5.35 5.59
N VAL A 446 1.15 -4.97 5.19
CA VAL A 446 -0.06 -5.76 5.47
C VAL A 446 -0.62 -6.33 4.18
N PHE A 447 -0.87 -7.64 4.19
CA PHE A 447 -1.32 -8.41 3.04
C PHE A 447 -2.60 -9.18 3.38
N TRP A 448 -3.52 -9.20 2.42
CA TRP A 448 -4.59 -10.21 2.41
C TRP A 448 -4.05 -11.49 1.81
N THR A 449 -4.37 -12.64 2.41
CA THR A 449 -3.85 -13.93 1.93
C THR A 449 -4.97 -14.81 1.39
N ILE A 450 -4.72 -15.43 0.24
CA ILE A 450 -5.60 -16.45 -0.35
C ILE A 450 -4.74 -17.53 -1.01
N SER A 451 -5.12 -18.79 -0.88
CA SER A 451 -4.45 -19.90 -1.55
C SER A 451 -4.59 -19.76 -3.07
N VAL A 452 -3.54 -20.14 -3.80
CA VAL A 452 -3.54 -20.10 -5.28
C VAL A 452 -4.76 -20.84 -5.84
N ALA A 453 -5.04 -22.02 -5.30
CA ALA A 453 -6.19 -22.83 -5.70
C ALA A 453 -7.54 -22.11 -5.48
N ALA A 454 -7.72 -21.37 -4.38
CA ALA A 454 -8.94 -20.61 -4.14
C ALA A 454 -9.05 -19.38 -5.06
N ALA A 455 -7.94 -18.66 -5.27
CA ALA A 455 -7.89 -17.52 -6.17
C ALA A 455 -8.26 -17.90 -7.61
N ILE A 456 -7.68 -18.98 -8.15
CA ILE A 456 -7.98 -19.49 -9.50
C ILE A 456 -9.45 -19.93 -9.64
N ARG A 457 -10.07 -20.46 -8.57
CA ARG A 457 -11.50 -20.85 -8.58
C ARG A 457 -12.44 -19.65 -8.51
N SER A 458 -12.02 -18.53 -7.91
CA SER A 458 -12.83 -17.33 -7.75
C SER A 458 -13.04 -16.51 -9.03
N ALA A 459 -12.76 -17.12 -10.19
CA ALA A 459 -12.79 -16.52 -11.52
C ALA A 459 -11.85 -15.32 -11.71
N LEU A 460 -10.72 -15.30 -10.99
CA LEU A 460 -9.54 -14.51 -11.39
C LEU A 460 -8.86 -15.08 -12.63
#